data_AF-A0A4Q3UBB6-F1
#
_entry.id   AF-A0A4Q3UBB6-F1
#
_cell.length_a   1.000
_cell.length_b   1.000
_cell.length_c   1.000
_cell.angle_alpha   90.00
_cell.angle_beta   90.00
_cell.angle_gamma   90.00
#
_symmetry.space_group_name_H-M   'P 1'
#
loop_
_entity.id
_entity.type
_entity.pdbx_description
1 polymer ?
#
loop_
_entity_poly.entity_id
_entity_poly.type
_entity_poly.pdbx_seq_one_letter_code
_entity_poly.pdbx_strand_id
1 'polypeptide(L)'
;RPIQAAVASAVSFSIGAGLPLLVALLAPMNGLEMWVGAGSLVYLALLGLLGAYAGGAKPFRPTVRVVFWGAVAMLVTAGIGRLFGAVV
;
A
#
# COMPACT_ATOMS: atom_id res chain seq x y z
N ARG A 1 15.96 -4.88 22.64
CA ARG A 1 16.12 -4.07 21.40
C ARG A 1 14.81 -3.39 20.93
N PRO A 2 13.95 -2.85 21.83
CA PRO A 2 12.64 -2.33 21.42
C PRO A 2 12.72 -1.02 20.61
N ILE A 3 13.60 -0.09 21.01
CA ILE A 3 13.77 1.18 20.30
C ILE A 3 14.30 0.96 18.88
N GLN A 4 15.24 0.03 18.69
CA GLN A 4 15.74 -0.33 17.36
C GLN A 4 14.63 -0.88 16.46
N ALA A 5 13.76 -1.75 16.99
CA ALA A 5 12.62 -2.27 16.24
C ALA A 5 11.60 -1.17 15.89
N ALA A 6 11.32 -0.26 16.83
CA ALA A 6 10.40 0.85 16.61
C ALA A 6 10.90 1.78 15.49
N VAL A 7 12.19 2.16 15.51
CA VAL A 7 12.78 3.01 14.47
C VAL A 7 12.79 2.30 13.11
N ALA A 8 13.13 1.01 13.08
CA ALA A 8 13.08 0.23 11.85
C ALA A 8 11.65 0.16 11.27
N SER A 9 10.64 -0.02 12.11
CA SER A 9 9.23 0.01 11.70
C SER A 9 8.80 1.38 11.20
N ALA A 10 9.17 2.46 11.88
CA ALA A 10 8.82 3.83 11.47
C ALA A 10 9.42 4.18 10.10
N VAL A 11 10.69 3.82 9.87
CA VAL A 11 11.38 4.06 8.60
C VAL A 11 10.77 3.22 7.48
N SER A 12 10.59 1.92 7.71
CA SER A 12 9.99 1.03 6.70
C SER A 12 8.55 1.42 6.34
N PHE A 13 7.75 1.84 7.32
CA PHE A 13 6.40 2.34 7.09
C PHE A 13 6.41 3.64 6.28
N SER A 14 7.25 4.61 6.65
CA SER A 14 7.38 5.88 5.93
C SER A 14 7.80 5.68 4.47
N ILE A 15 8.77 4.80 4.23
CA ILE A 15 9.21 4.44 2.87
C ILE A 15 8.11 3.69 2.11
N GLY A 16 7.38 2.80 2.80
CA GLY A 16 6.24 2.07 2.24
C GLY A 16 5.09 2.99 1.82
N ALA A 17 4.91 4.14 2.47
CA ALA A 17 3.92 5.14 2.09
C ALA A 17 4.40 6.08 0.96
N GLY A 18 5.70 6.11 0.65
CA GLY A 18 6.29 7.10 -0.25
C GLY A 18 5.72 7.10 -1.67
N LEU A 19 5.56 5.92 -2.30
CA LEU A 19 5.06 5.85 -3.68
C LEU A 19 3.57 6.26 -3.81
N PRO A 20 2.64 5.75 -2.97
CA PRO A 20 1.25 6.23 -2.98
C PRO A 20 1.13 7.74 -2.77
N LEU A 21 1.94 8.33 -1.88
CA LEU A 21 1.97 9.77 -1.65
C LEU A 21 2.50 10.53 -2.87
N LEU A 22 3.55 10.04 -3.53
CA LEU A 22 4.04 10.62 -4.77
C LEU A 22 2.99 10.57 -5.88
N VAL A 23 2.25 9.47 -6.00
CA VAL A 23 1.15 9.36 -6.96
C VAL A 23 0.05 10.36 -6.63
N ALA A 24 -0.33 10.50 -5.37
CA ALA A 24 -1.33 11.47 -4.94
C ALA A 24 -0.92 12.93 -5.24
N LEU A 25 0.38 13.24 -5.16
CA LEU A 25 0.91 14.58 -5.46
C LEU A 25 0.92 14.89 -6.97
N LEU A 26 1.07 13.89 -7.83
CA LEU A 26 1.29 14.09 -9.28
C LEU A 26 0.05 13.77 -10.13
N ALA A 27 -0.86 12.94 -9.63
CA ALA A 27 -2.02 12.50 -10.39
C ALA A 27 -3.07 13.61 -10.57
N PRO A 28 -3.81 13.62 -11.69
CA PRO A 28 -4.92 14.54 -11.88
C PRO A 28 -6.04 14.25 -10.87
N MET A 29 -6.72 15.31 -10.42
CA MET A 29 -7.87 15.20 -9.51
C MET A 29 -8.99 14.32 -10.10
N ASN A 30 -9.17 14.40 -11.42
CA ASN A 30 -10.09 13.54 -12.15
C ASN A 30 -9.52 12.11 -12.20
N GLY A 31 -9.91 11.29 -11.23
CA GLY A 31 -9.46 9.89 -11.11
C GLY A 31 -8.34 9.66 -10.10
N LEU A 32 -8.12 10.58 -9.15
CA LEU A 32 -7.11 10.46 -8.10
C LEU A 32 -7.19 9.12 -7.36
N GLU A 33 -8.40 8.69 -6.97
CA GLU A 33 -8.65 7.39 -6.33
C GLU A 33 -8.09 6.22 -7.16
N MET A 34 -8.30 6.25 -8.49
CA MET A 34 -7.89 5.19 -9.40
C MET A 34 -6.36 5.15 -9.54
N TRP A 35 -5.72 6.32 -9.69
CA TRP A 35 -4.27 6.40 -9.81
C TRP A 35 -3.58 5.95 -8.53
N VAL A 36 -4.01 6.46 -7.37
CA VAL A 36 -3.45 6.10 -6.06
C VAL A 36 -3.69 4.62 -5.78
N GLY A 37 -4.88 4.09 -6.04
CA GLY A 37 -5.19 2.67 -5.87
C GLY A 37 -4.32 1.77 -6.74
N ALA A 38 -4.25 2.05 -8.05
CA ALA A 38 -3.44 1.26 -8.97
C ALA A 38 -1.94 1.32 -8.63
N GLY A 39 -1.41 2.52 -8.37
CA GLY A 39 -0.01 2.72 -7.98
C GLY A 39 0.33 1.99 -6.67
N SER A 40 -0.57 2.04 -5.70
CA SER A 40 -0.39 1.34 -4.42
C SER A 40 -0.40 -0.17 -4.58
N LEU A 41 -1.28 -0.75 -5.41
CA LEU A 41 -1.31 -2.20 -5.66
C LEU A 41 -0.05 -2.69 -6.36
N VAL A 42 0.44 -1.94 -7.35
CA VAL A 42 1.73 -2.23 -8.01
C VAL A 42 2.86 -2.19 -6.98
N TYR A 43 2.88 -1.18 -6.10
CA TYR A 43 3.91 -1.07 -5.08
C TYR A 43 3.82 -2.16 -4.03
N LEU A 44 2.62 -2.54 -3.59
CA LEU A 44 2.42 -3.68 -2.69
C LEU A 44 2.87 -5.00 -3.31
N ALA A 45 2.70 -5.18 -4.62
CA ALA A 45 3.23 -6.36 -5.31
C ALA A 45 4.76 -6.39 -5.25
N LEU A 46 5.41 -5.25 -5.52
CA LEU A 46 6.88 -5.11 -5.43
C LEU A 46 7.38 -5.33 -4.00
N LEU A 47 6.78 -4.67 -3.01
CA LEU A 47 7.14 -4.82 -1.60
C LEU A 47 6.86 -6.23 -1.08
N GLY A 48 5.79 -6.88 -1.55
CA GLY A 48 5.48 -8.27 -1.23
C GLY A 48 6.56 -9.23 -1.75
N LEU A 49 7.04 -9.00 -2.98
CA LEU A 49 8.15 -9.77 -3.56
C LEU A 49 9.45 -9.56 -2.76
N LEU A 50 9.79 -8.30 -2.47
CA LEU A 50 10.98 -7.94 -1.71
C LEU A 50 10.93 -8.48 -0.27
N GLY A 51 9.78 -8.40 0.39
CA GLY A 51 9.57 -8.92 1.73
C GLY A 51 9.64 -10.45 1.79
N ALA A 52 9.11 -11.14 0.78
CA ALA A 52 9.24 -12.59 0.68
C ALA A 52 10.70 -13.01 0.45
N TYR A 53 11.43 -12.29 -0.40
CA TYR A 53 12.84 -12.51 -0.64
C TYR A 53 13.67 -12.30 0.63
N ALA A 54 13.49 -11.16 1.30
CA ALA A 54 14.17 -10.85 2.57
C ALA A 54 13.84 -11.85 3.69
N GLY A 55 12.62 -12.41 3.69
CA GLY A 55 12.17 -13.42 4.64
C GLY A 55 12.49 -14.87 4.26
N GLY A 56 13.18 -15.13 3.14
CA GLY A 56 13.54 -16.48 2.69
C GLY A 56 12.35 -17.35 2.25
N ALA A 57 11.20 -16.75 1.93
CA ALA A 57 9.98 -17.47 1.52
C ALA A 57 9.83 -17.50 0.00
N LYS A 58 9.08 -18.48 -0.53
CA LYS A 58 8.69 -18.49 -1.94
C LYS A 58 7.80 -17.27 -2.23
N PRO A 59 8.13 -16.43 -3.23
CA PRO A 59 7.56 -15.09 -3.37
C PRO A 59 6.06 -15.05 -3.67
N PHE A 60 5.53 -16.05 -4.36
CA PHE A 60 4.17 -16.01 -4.88
C PHE A 60 3.09 -15.86 -3.78
N ARG A 61 3.09 -16.75 -2.77
CA ARG A 61 2.03 -16.75 -1.75
C ARG A 61 2.02 -15.50 -0.85
N PRO A 62 3.17 -15.04 -0.31
CA PRO A 62 3.21 -13.81 0.47
C PRO A 62 2.80 -12.58 -0.33
N THR A 63 3.28 -12.45 -1.59
CA THR A 63 2.93 -11.31 -2.45
C THR A 63 1.43 -11.26 -2.74
N VAL A 64 0.84 -12.38 -3.16
CA VAL A 64 -0.60 -12.45 -3.45
C VAL A 64 -1.41 -12.08 -2.20
N ARG A 65 -1.03 -12.58 -1.03
CA ARG A 65 -1.72 -12.25 0.23
C ARG A 65 -1.69 -10.74 0.53
N VAL A 66 -0.52 -10.11 0.40
CA VAL A 66 -0.36 -8.67 0.68
C VAL A 66 -1.15 -7.82 -0.30
N VAL A 67 -1.06 -8.12 -1.60
CA VAL A 67 -1.81 -7.40 -2.65
C VAL A 67 -3.31 -7.58 -2.48
N PHE A 68 -3.77 -8.81 -2.22
CA PHE A 68 -5.19 -9.10 -2.03
C PHE A 68 -5.78 -8.34 -0.85
N TRP A 69 -5.15 -8.43 0.33
CA TRP A 69 -5.66 -7.72 1.50
C TRP A 69 -5.54 -6.20 1.36
N GLY A 70 -4.52 -5.70 0.66
CA GLY A 70 -4.42 -4.29 0.29
C GLY A 70 -5.57 -3.83 -0.59
N ALA A 71 -5.91 -4.60 -1.63
CA ALA A 71 -7.03 -4.30 -2.52
C ALA A 71 -8.37 -4.31 -1.78
N VAL A 72 -8.60 -5.32 -0.93
CA VAL A 72 -9.81 -5.39 -0.10
C VAL A 72 -9.93 -4.18 0.82
N ALA A 73 -8.84 -3.79 1.49
CA ALA A 73 -8.83 -2.61 2.35
C ALA A 73 -9.20 -1.33 1.58
N MET A 74 -8.60 -1.11 0.39
CA MET A 74 -8.90 0.05 -0.46
C MET A 74 -10.35 0.09 -0.95
N LEU A 75 -10.90 -1.07 -1.33
CA LEU A 75 -12.31 -1.17 -1.73
C LEU A 75 -13.26 -0.86 -0.59
N VAL A 76 -12.95 -1.33 0.63
CA VAL A 76 -13.74 -1.02 1.82
C VAL A 76 -13.68 0.47 2.15
N THR A 77 -12.49 1.09 2.11
CA THR A 77 -12.36 2.53 2.39
C THR A 77 -13.07 3.39 1.34
N ALA A 78 -12.96 3.04 0.06
CA ALA A 78 -13.68 3.74 -1.01
C ALA A 78 -15.20 3.55 -0.88
N GLY A 79 -15.65 2.35 -0.53
CA GLY A 79 -17.07 2.04 -0.28
C GLY A 79 -17.63 2.86 0.88
N ILE A 80 -16.89 2.95 1.99
CA ILE A 80 -17.27 3.79 3.14
C ILE A 80 -17.32 5.27 2.72
N GLY A 81 -16.33 5.77 2.00
CA GLY A 81 -16.31 7.15 1.50
C GLY A 81 -17.57 7.48 0.69
N ARG A 82 -17.96 6.57 -0.22
CA ARG A 82 -19.19 6.71 -1.02
C ARG A 82 -20.47 6.65 -0.19
N LEU A 83 -20.54 5.78 0.82
CA LEU A 83 -21.73 5.64 1.68
C LEU A 83 -22.01 6.91 2.50
N PHE A 84 -20.96 7.59 2.95
CA PHE A 84 -21.09 8.80 3.78
C PHE A 84 -21.01 10.09 2.96
N GLY A 85 -20.93 10.02 1.62
CA GLY A 85 -20.76 11.19 0.77
C GLY A 85 -19.45 11.94 1.03
N ALA A 86 -18.45 11.28 1.61
CA ALA A 86 -17.14 11.86 1.81
C ALA A 86 -16.49 12.04 0.44
N VAL A 87 -16.03 13.27 0.15
CA VAL A 87 -15.16 13.54 -0.99
C VAL A 87 -13.79 12.97 -0.62
N VAL A 88 -13.51 11.75 -1.09
CA VAL A 88 -12.18 11.12 -1.04
C VAL A 88 -11.52 11.29 -2.40
#